data_AF-A0JVC3-F1
#
_entry.id   AF-A0JVC3-F1
#
_cell.length_a   1.000
_cell.length_b   1.000
_cell.length_c   1.000
_cell.angle_alpha   90.00
_cell.angle_beta   90.00
_cell.angle_gamma   90.00
#
_symmetry.space_group_name_H-M   'P 1'
#
loop_
_entity.id
_entity.type
_entity.pdbx_description
1 polymer ?
#
loop_
_entity_poly.entity_id
_entity_poly.type
_entity_poly.pdbx_seq_one_letter_code
_entity_poly.pdbx_strand_id
1 'polypeptide(L)' 'MKTLIGSMDGKGPAEALYTVAELHKELARTETEAVLRARRAGLSWEAIAVCLGVTRQAVHKKYGKR' A
#
# COMPACT_ATOMS: atom_id res chain seq x y z
N MET A 1 27.32 22.02 -7.86
CA MET A 1 26.39 21.28 -6.99
C MET A 1 26.91 19.86 -6.82
N LYS A 2 27.39 19.51 -5.62
CA LYS A 2 27.91 18.19 -5.28
C LYS A 2 26.95 17.58 -4.28
N THR A 3 26.20 16.56 -4.68
CA THR A 3 25.61 15.62 -3.73
C THR A 3 26.25 14.28 -4.00
N LEU A 4 27.28 14.01 -3.20
CA LEU A 4 27.81 12.68 -2.94
C LEU A 4 26.66 11.83 -2.41
N ILE A 5 26.04 11.04 -3.28
CA ILE A 5 25.14 9.98 -2.81
C ILE A 5 26.02 8.75 -2.72
N GLY A 6 26.71 8.68 -1.58
CA GLY A 6 27.47 7.51 -1.19
C GLY A 6 26.52 6.33 -1.14
N SER A 7 26.85 5.31 -1.92
CA SER A 7 26.42 3.95 -1.68
C SER A 7 26.66 3.60 -0.22
N MET A 8 25.64 3.08 0.46
CA MET A 8 25.86 2.17 1.59
C MET A 8 25.31 0.75 1.31
N ASP A 9 24.53 0.56 0.24
CA ASP A 9 23.97 -0.77 -0.07
C ASP A 9 23.46 -0.82 -1.52
N GLY A 10 24.42 -0.87 -2.46
CA GLY A 10 24.24 -1.39 -3.82
C GLY A 10 23.27 -0.68 -4.79
N LYS A 11 22.42 0.25 -4.35
CA LYS A 11 21.38 0.85 -5.19
C LYS A 11 21.38 2.37 -5.09
N GLY A 12 21.58 3.04 -6.23
CA GLY A 12 21.50 4.49 -6.31
C GLY A 12 20.09 5.01 -5.94
N PRO A 13 19.91 6.32 -5.68
CA PRO A 13 18.63 6.89 -5.23
C PRO A 13 17.45 6.56 -6.15
N ALA A 14 17.67 6.58 -7.47
CA ALA A 14 16.65 6.23 -8.44
C ALA A 14 16.25 4.75 -8.36
N GLU A 15 17.21 3.85 -8.13
CA GLU A 15 16.96 2.42 -7.98
C GLU A 15 16.28 2.09 -6.65
N ALA A 16 16.62 2.82 -5.58
CA ALA A 16 15.91 2.74 -4.31
C ALA A 16 14.43 3.16 -4.48
N LEU A 17 14.16 4.25 -5.19
CA LEU A 17 12.79 4.69 -5.49
C LEU A 17 12.03 3.70 -6.37
N TYR A 18 12.68 3.08 -7.36
CA TYR A 18 12.08 2.01 -8.15
C TYR A 18 11.71 0.81 -7.27
N THR A 19 12.61 0.40 -6.39
CA THR A 19 12.35 -0.68 -5.42
C THR A 19 11.14 -0.35 -4.54
N VAL A 20 11.08 0.86 -3.98
CA VAL A 20 9.92 1.31 -3.18
C VAL A 20 8.63 1.29 -4.00
N ALA A 21 8.67 1.71 -5.27
CA ALA A 21 7.51 1.68 -6.15
C ALA A 21 6.99 0.25 -6.39
N GLU A 22 7.88 -0.73 -6.59
CA GLU A 22 7.49 -2.15 -6.71
C GLU A 22 6.90 -2.69 -5.40
N LEU A 23 7.48 -2.35 -4.25
CA LEU A 23 6.94 -2.73 -2.95
C LEU A 23 5.54 -2.14 -2.72
N HIS A 24 5.30 -0.89 -3.13
CA HIS A 24 3.97 -0.28 -3.06
C HIS A 24 2.95 -1.00 -3.95
N LYS A 25 3.35 -1.47 -5.15
CA LYS A 25 2.46 -2.25 -6.03
C LYS A 25 2.07 -3.58 -5.38
N GLU A 26 3.05 -4.29 -4.82
CA GLU A 26 2.77 -5.58 -4.17
C GLU A 26 1.92 -5.38 -2.92
N LEU A 27 2.23 -4.37 -2.09
CA LEU A 27 1.42 -4.03 -0.93
C LEU A 27 -0.03 -3.70 -1.32
N ALA A 28 -0.23 -2.91 -2.38
CA ALA A 28 -1.56 -2.57 -2.87
C ALA A 28 -2.36 -3.81 -3.34
N ARG A 29 -1.67 -4.78 -3.97
CA ARG A 29 -2.27 -6.06 -4.37
C ARG A 29 -2.66 -6.89 -3.14
N THR A 30 -1.74 -7.10 -2.19
CA THR A 30 -2.00 -7.84 -0.95
C THR A 30 -3.12 -7.21 -0.14
N GLU A 31 -3.13 -5.88 0.00
CA GLU A 31 -4.18 -5.14 0.68
C GLU A 31 -5.55 -5.36 0.01
N THR A 32 -5.61 -5.34 -1.31
CA THR A 32 -6.85 -5.61 -2.05
C THR A 32 -7.37 -7.03 -1.78
N GLU A 33 -6.50 -8.04 -1.81
CA GLU A 33 -6.86 -9.43 -1.52
C GLU A 33 -7.36 -9.59 -0.07
N ALA A 34 -6.69 -8.94 0.89
CA ALA A 34 -7.08 -8.93 2.29
C ALA A 34 -8.46 -8.27 2.51
N VAL A 35 -8.71 -7.11 1.89
CA VAL A 35 -10.00 -6.41 1.96
C VAL A 35 -11.13 -7.27 1.38
N LEU A 36 -10.91 -7.92 0.24
CA LEU A 36 -11.90 -8.81 -0.36
C LEU A 36 -12.20 -10.01 0.53
N ARG A 37 -11.17 -10.62 1.13
CA ARG A 37 -11.34 -11.71 2.09
C ARG A 37 -12.13 -11.26 3.32
N ALA A 38 -11.80 -10.10 3.88
CA ALA A 38 -12.53 -9.51 5.01
C ALA A 38 -14.00 -9.25 4.67
N ARG A 39 -14.29 -8.69 3.49
CA ARG A 39 -15.67 -8.48 3.03
C ARG A 39 -16.42 -9.80 2.87
N ARG A 40 -15.80 -10.83 2.30
CA ARG A 40 -16.40 -12.18 2.18
C ARG A 40 -16.64 -12.84 3.54
N ALA A 41 -15.80 -12.54 4.53
CA ALA A 41 -15.98 -12.97 5.91
C ALA A 41 -17.04 -12.15 6.68
N GLY A 42 -17.71 -11.20 6.03
CA GLY A 42 -18.79 -10.41 6.62
C GLY A 42 -18.38 -9.15 7.37
N LEU A 43 -17.09 -8.79 7.40
CA LEU A 43 -16.63 -7.57 8.07
C LEU A 43 -17.20 -6.33 7.39
N SER A 44 -17.71 -5.38 8.17
CA SER A 44 -18.21 -4.10 7.65
C SER A 44 -17.07 -3.25 7.06
N TRP A 45 -17.43 -2.30 6.17
CA TRP A 45 -16.45 -1.34 5.64
C TRP A 45 -15.77 -0.50 6.74
N GLU A 46 -16.48 -0.24 7.82
CA GLU A 46 -15.94 0.47 8.99
C GLU A 46 -14.91 -0.36 9.73
N ALA A 47 -15.20 -1.64 10.00
CA ALA A 47 -14.25 -2.54 10.64
C ALA A 47 -12.95 -2.68 9.82
N ILE A 48 -13.08 -2.81 8.50
CA ILE A 48 -11.93 -2.87 7.59
C ILE A 48 -11.13 -1.56 7.63
N ALA A 49 -11.80 -0.41 7.68
CA ALA A 49 -11.14 0.88 7.75
C ALA A 49 -10.35 1.07 9.06
N VAL A 50 -10.91 0.63 10.19
CA VAL A 50 -10.22 0.60 11.49
C VAL A 50 -8.97 -0.28 11.41
N CYS A 51 -9.07 -1.49 10.84
CA CYS A 51 -7.92 -2.39 10.69
C CYS A 51 -6.81 -1.82 9.79
N LEU A 52 -7.17 -1.05 8.76
CA LEU A 52 -6.22 -0.41 7.84
C LEU A 52 -5.72 0.96 8.32
N GLY A 53 -6.24 1.48 9.44
CA GLY A 53 -5.87 2.80 9.96
C GLY A 53 -6.32 3.95 9.06
N VAL A 54 -7.38 3.77 8.29
CA VAL A 54 -7.92 4.79 7.36
C VAL A 54 -9.39 5.06 7.64
N THR A 55 -9.95 6.08 6.98
CA THR A 55 -11.38 6.38 7.12
C THR A 55 -12.24 5.40 6.32
N ARG A 56 -13.48 5.18 6.79
CA ARG A 56 -14.48 4.37 6.07
C ARG A 56 -14.69 4.85 4.63
N GLN A 57 -14.71 6.17 4.43
CA GLN A 57 -14.85 6.80 3.12
C GLN A 57 -13.66 6.49 2.20
N ALA A 58 -12.42 6.45 2.74
CA ALA A 58 -11.24 6.10 1.97
C ALA A 58 -11.29 4.65 1.47
N VAL A 59 -11.65 3.70 2.34
CA VAL A 59 -11.83 2.29 1.96
C VAL A 59 -12.96 2.15 0.96
N HIS A 60 -14.10 2.79 1.19
CA HIS A 60 -15.25 2.71 0.28
C HIS A 60 -14.95 3.33 -1.09
N LYS A 61 -14.21 4.44 -1.14
CA LYS A 61 -13.76 5.05 -2.40
C LYS A 61 -12.79 4.14 -3.16
N LYS A 62 -11.88 3.46 -2.45
CA LYS A 62 -10.84 2.62 -3.05
C LYS A 62 -11.36 1.24 -3.47
N TYR A 63 -12.26 0.64 -2.70
CA TYR A 63 -12.69 -0.76 -2.87
C TYR A 63 -14.20 -0.95 -3.09
N GLY A 64 -15.03 0.04 -2.77
CA GLY A 64 -16.49 -0.08 -2.81
C GLY A 64 -17.13 0.08 -4.20
N LYS A 65 -16.35 0.44 -5.23
CA LYS A 65 -16.83 0.52 -6.62
C LYS A 65 -16.57 -0.75 -7.44
N ARG A 66 -16.06 -1.80 -6.82
CA ARG A 66 -15.81 -3.09 -7.45
C ARG A 66 -16.96 -4.05 -7.20
#